data_AF-A0A1V5UIC8-F1
#
_entry.id   AF-A0A1V5UIC8-F1
#
_cell.length_a   1.000
_cell.length_b   1.000
_cell.length_c   1.000
_cell.angle_alpha   90.00
_cell.angle_beta   90.00
_cell.angle_gamma   90.00
#
_symmetry.space_group_name_H-M   'P 1'
#
loop_
_entity.id
_entity.type
_entity.pdbx_description
1 polymer ?
#
loop_
_entity_poly.entity_id
_entity_poly.type
_entity_poly.pdbx_seq_one_letter_code
_entity_poly.pdbx_strand_id
1 'polypeptide(L)'
;MELIFLDEQTLKVIDHAYATDDYEIIVDSLLPQKSSFTINKQSLKAEIGDLLLVKDNHYFYLGFIISIELDSKKRVKVKTNDYLSLLDVEVPIPTSYSGNVANFVANLIRENFISSGDTFQNVSYLEVAVETVKTTSLVYETDKMANILDLVEEFSKEYGIGLAYEVVIKNGKFHKVKIRIVEANVGLTIKSDLGTISDLVINDTNEISLNKIVFVPKAENSAHRSRATYFLTTDGDVLTSPSQDKRFTKVKVKYAFFDDNEYSSLLEKAKKELIDSSLEHSITFNFSFVANKIASIENLKCGAIVRFVTEKKTYETIVTKMEFKGSFNIAKVTLGEYRLSLTDKLKLFDRRK
;
A
#
# COMPACT_ATOMS: atom_id res chain seq x y z
N MET A 1 2.96 26.06 -2.88
CA MET A 1 3.74 24.81 -2.94
C MET A 1 4.84 24.94 -4.00
N GLU A 2 6.11 24.80 -3.59
CA GLU A 2 7.25 24.81 -4.51
C GLU A 2 7.47 23.40 -5.07
N LEU A 3 7.75 23.30 -6.37
CA LEU A 3 8.07 22.07 -7.08
C LEU A 3 9.52 22.14 -7.55
N ILE A 4 10.28 21.09 -7.26
CA ILE A 4 11.67 20.94 -7.70
C ILE A 4 11.73 19.77 -8.67
N PHE A 5 12.29 20.00 -9.85
CA PHE A 5 12.45 18.98 -10.88
C PHE A 5 13.88 18.48 -10.86
N LEU A 6 14.05 17.16 -10.75
CA LEU A 6 15.35 16.51 -10.60
C LEU A 6 15.56 15.51 -11.72
N ASP A 7 16.81 15.43 -12.17
CA ASP A 7 17.28 14.41 -13.10
C ASP A 7 17.12 13.01 -12.51
N GLU A 8 16.50 12.13 -13.28
CA GLU A 8 16.11 10.79 -12.83
C GLU A 8 17.29 9.91 -12.41
N GLN A 9 18.50 10.18 -12.91
CA GLN A 9 19.68 9.34 -12.70
C GLN A 9 20.66 9.93 -11.67
N THR A 10 20.69 11.25 -11.55
CA THR A 10 21.72 11.98 -10.79
C THR A 10 21.18 12.83 -9.65
N LEU A 11 19.86 12.99 -9.54
CA LEU A 11 19.18 13.91 -8.61
C LEU A 11 19.60 15.38 -8.75
N LYS A 12 20.24 15.77 -9.85
CA LYS A 12 20.58 17.17 -10.10
C LYS A 12 19.32 17.97 -10.35
N VAL A 13 19.25 19.18 -9.80
CA VAL A 13 18.14 20.10 -10.07
C VAL A 13 18.17 20.54 -11.53
N ILE A 14 17.12 20.20 -12.27
CA ILE A 14 16.92 20.59 -13.67
C ILE A 14 16.18 21.92 -13.74
N ASP A 15 15.10 22.05 -12.95
CA ASP A 15 14.24 23.22 -12.94
C ASP A 15 13.50 23.36 -11.60
N HIS A 16 12.78 24.47 -11.42
CA HIS A 16 11.86 24.70 -10.32
C HIS A 16 10.61 25.43 -10.82
N ALA A 17 9.46 25.21 -10.18
CA ALA A 17 8.23 25.96 -10.47
C ALA A 17 7.38 26.08 -9.20
N TYR A 18 6.33 26.90 -9.25
CA TYR A 18 5.30 26.90 -8.21
C TYR A 18 4.03 26.27 -8.76
N ALA A 19 3.47 25.33 -8.01
CA ALA A 19 2.13 24.83 -8.29
C ALA A 19 1.10 25.91 -7.93
N THR A 20 0.10 26.09 -8.80
CA THR A 20 -1.15 26.77 -8.46
C THR A 20 -2.00 25.90 -7.55
N ASP A 21 -3.11 26.41 -7.00
CA ASP A 21 -4.05 25.61 -6.19
C ASP A 21 -4.81 24.54 -7.01
N ASP A 22 -4.60 24.50 -8.33
CA ASP A 22 -5.06 23.43 -9.21
C ASP A 22 -4.02 22.30 -9.24
N TYR A 23 -3.98 21.53 -8.16
CA TYR A 23 -3.19 20.32 -8.04
C TYR A 23 -3.97 19.23 -7.30
N GLU A 24 -3.55 17.99 -7.54
CA GLU A 24 -4.08 16.79 -6.92
C GLU A 24 -2.93 15.82 -6.66
N ILE A 25 -2.66 15.52 -5.39
CA ILE A 25 -1.72 14.47 -5.00
C ILE A 25 -2.51 13.25 -4.59
N ILE A 26 -2.23 12.12 -5.23
CA ILE A 26 -2.85 10.84 -4.98
C ILE A 26 -1.75 9.84 -4.60
N VAL A 27 -1.87 9.28 -3.42
CA VAL A 27 -1.10 8.11 -2.98
C VAL A 27 -2.09 6.98 -2.78
N ASP A 28 -1.96 5.92 -3.57
CA ASP A 28 -2.85 4.77 -3.58
C ASP A 28 -2.01 3.51 -3.60
N SER A 29 -2.22 2.62 -2.63
CA SER A 29 -1.45 1.38 -2.49
C SER A 29 -1.98 0.25 -3.36
N LEU A 30 -3.22 0.35 -3.85
CA LEU A 30 -3.90 -0.73 -4.58
C LEU A 30 -3.90 -0.48 -6.10
N LEU A 31 -4.03 0.78 -6.49
CA LEU A 31 -4.19 1.16 -7.90
C LEU A 31 -3.28 2.33 -8.23
N PRO A 32 -2.30 2.16 -9.14
CA PRO A 32 -1.47 3.26 -9.61
C PRO A 32 -2.32 4.40 -10.16
N GLN A 33 -2.39 5.51 -9.42
CA GLN A 33 -3.11 6.71 -9.81
C GLN A 33 -2.14 7.87 -9.97
N LYS A 34 -2.47 8.73 -10.93
CA LYS A 34 -1.61 9.83 -11.34
C LYS A 34 -1.90 11.04 -10.45
N SER A 35 -0.85 11.56 -9.82
CA SER A 35 -0.90 12.91 -9.25
C SER A 35 -0.77 13.94 -10.37
N SER A 36 -1.27 15.15 -10.15
CA SER A 36 -1.20 16.22 -11.15
C SER A 36 -0.99 17.60 -10.55
N PHE A 37 -0.21 18.42 -11.24
CA PHE A 37 0.20 19.74 -10.80
C PHE A 37 0.11 20.73 -11.95
N THR A 38 -0.74 21.75 -11.82
CA THR A 38 -0.74 22.89 -12.75
C THR A 38 0.24 23.95 -12.25
N ILE A 39 1.24 24.29 -13.07
CA ILE A 39 2.37 25.14 -12.68
C ILE A 39 2.25 26.57 -13.21
N ASN A 40 2.94 27.50 -12.57
CA ASN A 40 2.97 28.92 -12.93
C ASN A 40 3.98 29.29 -14.04
N LYS A 41 4.53 28.29 -14.75
CA LYS A 41 5.46 28.47 -15.86
C LYS A 41 4.83 28.10 -17.20
N GLN A 42 5.30 28.75 -18.25
CA GLN A 42 4.89 28.51 -19.64
C GLN A 42 5.69 27.37 -20.30
N SER A 43 6.89 27.08 -19.79
CA SER A 43 7.73 25.98 -20.24
C SER A 43 8.49 25.38 -19.07
N LEU A 44 8.89 24.13 -19.22
CA LEU A 44 9.60 23.33 -18.23
C LEU A 44 10.82 22.69 -18.91
N LYS A 45 11.97 22.68 -18.23
CA LYS A 45 13.17 21.99 -18.75
C LYS A 45 13.19 20.48 -18.47
N ALA A 46 12.37 20.02 -17.53
CA ALA A 46 12.27 18.60 -17.20
C ALA A 46 11.52 17.83 -18.31
N GLU A 47 11.85 16.56 -18.44
CA GLU A 47 11.31 15.66 -19.44
C GLU A 47 10.48 14.54 -18.78
N ILE A 48 9.85 13.70 -19.60
CA ILE A 48 9.19 12.49 -19.11
C ILE A 48 10.28 11.52 -18.65
N GLY A 49 10.15 10.96 -17.44
CA GLY A 49 11.16 10.15 -16.77
C GLY A 49 11.77 10.84 -15.56
N ASP A 50 11.95 12.16 -15.63
CA ASP A 50 12.50 12.96 -14.53
C ASP A 50 11.63 12.91 -13.26
N LEU A 51 12.23 13.31 -12.14
CA LEU A 51 11.55 13.35 -10.85
C LEU A 51 10.98 14.74 -10.55
N LEU A 52 9.83 14.75 -9.89
CA LEU A 52 9.20 15.93 -9.29
C LEU A 52 9.14 15.73 -7.79
N LEU A 53 9.78 16.65 -7.06
CA LEU A 53 9.73 16.75 -5.61
C LEU A 53 8.83 17.92 -5.20
N VAL A 54 7.86 17.64 -4.33
CA VAL A 54 7.09 18.66 -3.63
C VAL A 54 7.90 19.13 -2.42
N LYS A 55 8.24 20.42 -2.42
CA LYS A 55 8.84 21.09 -1.27
C LYS A 55 7.75 21.87 -0.54
N ASP A 56 7.16 21.21 0.45
CA ASP A 56 6.21 21.79 1.40
C ASP A 56 6.50 21.23 2.79
N ASN A 57 6.19 22.00 3.84
CA ASN A 57 6.44 21.59 5.22
C ASN A 57 5.39 20.58 5.73
N HIS A 58 4.24 20.47 5.05
CA HIS A 58 3.11 19.68 5.54
C HIS A 58 3.01 18.28 4.92
N TYR A 59 3.58 18.09 3.72
CA TYR A 59 3.54 16.81 3.05
C TYR A 59 4.75 16.64 2.13
N PHE A 60 5.38 15.48 2.23
CA PHE A 60 6.50 15.10 1.39
C PHE A 60 6.00 14.19 0.27
N TYR A 61 6.28 14.56 -0.98
CA TYR A 61 5.93 13.77 -2.16
C TYR A 61 7.06 13.81 -3.17
N LEU A 62 7.43 12.64 -3.69
CA LEU A 62 8.34 12.47 -4.80
C LEU A 62 7.63 11.60 -5.85
N GLY A 63 7.75 11.96 -7.12
CA GLY A 63 7.14 11.18 -8.18
C GLY A 63 7.86 11.26 -9.52
N PHE A 64 7.69 10.24 -10.35
CA PHE A 64 8.20 10.20 -11.72
C PHE A 64 7.25 10.95 -12.64
N ILE A 65 7.78 11.86 -13.45
CA ILE A 65 7.03 12.58 -14.47
C ILE A 65 6.68 11.62 -15.59
N ILE A 66 5.37 11.44 -15.79
CA ILE A 66 4.83 10.56 -16.84
C ILE A 66 4.19 11.34 -17.97
N SER A 67 3.91 12.63 -17.75
CA SER A 67 3.31 13.49 -18.76
C SER A 67 3.50 14.97 -18.43
N ILE A 68 3.76 15.78 -19.46
CA ILE A 68 3.77 17.24 -19.40
C ILE A 68 2.85 17.74 -20.52
N GLU A 69 1.74 18.34 -20.16
CA GLU A 69 0.66 18.72 -21.07
C GLU A 69 0.31 20.20 -20.90
N LEU A 70 -0.33 20.81 -21.90
CA LEU A 70 -1.04 22.08 -21.72
C LEU A 70 -2.50 21.79 -21.38
N ASP A 71 -3.01 22.42 -20.33
CA ASP A 71 -4.43 22.35 -20.00
C ASP A 71 -5.28 23.19 -20.98
N SER A 72 -6.61 23.15 -20.79
CA SER A 72 -7.55 23.92 -21.62
C SER A 72 -7.34 25.44 -21.58
N LYS A 73 -6.63 25.93 -20.57
CA LYS A 73 -6.27 27.35 -20.37
C LYS A 73 -4.83 27.64 -20.82
N LYS A 74 -4.17 26.71 -21.53
CA LYS A 74 -2.77 26.80 -21.97
C LYS A 74 -1.76 26.93 -20.82
N ARG A 75 -2.08 26.40 -19.64
CA ARG A 75 -1.16 26.30 -18.50
C ARG A 75 -0.47 24.94 -18.55
N VAL A 76 0.79 24.90 -18.15
CA VAL A 76 1.54 23.64 -18.09
C VAL A 76 1.00 22.81 -16.92
N LYS A 77 0.62 21.56 -17.21
CA LYS A 77 0.16 20.56 -16.27
C LYS A 77 1.10 19.35 -16.31
N VAL A 78 1.72 19.06 -15.18
CA VAL A 78 2.62 17.92 -15.00
C VAL A 78 1.86 16.81 -14.29
N LYS A 79 1.97 15.56 -14.78
CA LYS A 79 1.41 14.38 -14.13
C LYS A 79 2.52 13.46 -13.68
N THR A 80 2.36 12.86 -12.51
CA THR A 80 3.38 11.99 -11.91
C THR A 80 2.78 10.70 -11.36
N ASN A 81 3.57 9.63 -11.34
CA ASN A 81 3.34 8.48 -10.49
C ASN A 81 4.15 8.65 -9.19
N ASP A 82 3.65 8.13 -8.05
CA ASP A 82 4.41 8.12 -6.79
C ASP A 82 5.75 7.39 -6.94
N TYR A 83 6.78 7.83 -6.20
CA TYR A 83 8.13 7.25 -6.28
C TYR A 83 8.17 5.73 -6.04
N LEU A 84 7.29 5.19 -5.18
CA LEU A 84 7.23 3.76 -4.95
C LEU A 84 6.75 2.97 -6.18
N SER A 85 6.18 3.62 -7.21
CA SER A 85 5.88 2.97 -8.48
C SER A 85 7.12 2.45 -9.21
N LEU A 86 8.33 2.87 -8.80
CA LEU A 86 9.58 2.22 -9.24
C LEU A 86 9.55 0.71 -8.97
N LEU A 87 8.91 0.30 -7.87
CA LEU A 87 8.83 -1.09 -7.44
C LEU A 87 7.66 -1.86 -8.08
N ASP A 88 6.90 -1.23 -8.99
CA ASP A 88 5.85 -1.89 -9.76
C ASP A 88 6.46 -2.76 -10.87
N VAL A 89 7.18 -3.79 -10.46
CA VAL A 89 7.89 -4.73 -11.33
C VAL A 89 7.71 -6.15 -10.81
N GLU A 90 7.50 -7.06 -11.75
CA GLU A 90 7.44 -8.50 -11.49
C GLU A 90 8.86 -9.10 -11.51
N VAL A 91 9.23 -9.77 -10.42
CA VAL A 91 10.57 -10.32 -10.19
C VAL A 91 10.51 -11.79 -9.75
N PRO A 92 11.55 -12.58 -10.02
CA PRO A 92 11.64 -13.95 -9.50
C PRO A 92 11.78 -13.92 -7.98
N ILE A 93 11.06 -14.82 -7.31
CA ILE A 93 11.15 -15.00 -5.86
C ILE A 93 11.71 -16.39 -5.53
N PRO A 94 12.46 -16.55 -4.42
CA PRO A 94 12.99 -17.85 -4.05
C PRO A 94 11.86 -18.81 -3.66
N THR A 95 12.07 -20.11 -3.88
CA THR A 95 11.09 -21.15 -3.50
C THR A 95 10.85 -21.24 -1.99
N SER A 96 11.82 -20.78 -1.20
CA SER A 96 11.63 -20.63 0.24
C SER A 96 12.48 -19.49 0.79
N TYR A 97 11.99 -18.89 1.87
CA TYR A 97 12.72 -17.91 2.65
C TYR A 97 12.42 -18.12 4.13
N SER A 98 13.44 -18.02 4.98
CA SER A 98 13.26 -18.00 6.42
C SER A 98 14.08 -16.87 7.02
N GLY A 99 13.43 -16.00 7.78
CA GLY A 99 14.08 -14.82 8.34
C GLY A 99 13.13 -13.64 8.48
N ASN A 100 13.71 -12.44 8.54
CA ASN A 100 12.95 -11.20 8.64
C ASN A 100 12.32 -10.84 7.29
N VAL A 101 11.00 -10.79 7.20
CA VAL A 101 10.27 -10.42 5.98
C VAL A 101 10.68 -9.04 5.42
N ALA A 102 11.07 -8.10 6.29
CA ALA A 102 11.58 -6.81 5.82
C ALA A 102 12.92 -6.95 5.09
N ASN A 103 13.78 -7.90 5.48
CA ASN A 103 15.00 -8.20 4.73
C ASN A 103 14.70 -8.87 3.38
N PHE A 104 13.66 -9.69 3.30
CA PHE A 104 13.21 -10.28 2.04
C PHE A 104 12.89 -9.20 1.01
N VAL A 105 12.00 -8.25 1.36
CA VAL A 105 11.67 -7.10 0.50
C VAL A 105 12.91 -6.26 0.18
N ALA A 106 13.76 -5.98 1.18
CA ALA A 106 14.97 -5.20 0.97
C ALA A 106 15.92 -5.82 -0.06
N ASN A 107 16.05 -7.15 -0.04
CA ASN A 107 16.92 -7.86 -0.96
C ASN A 107 16.36 -7.83 -2.38
N LEU A 108 15.05 -8.04 -2.56
CA LEU A 108 14.41 -7.89 -3.86
C LEU A 108 14.68 -6.50 -4.47
N ILE A 109 14.55 -5.44 -3.67
CA ILE A 109 14.83 -4.07 -4.15
C ILE A 109 16.32 -3.91 -4.51
N ARG A 110 17.24 -4.39 -3.66
CA ARG A 110 18.69 -4.25 -3.92
C ARG A 110 19.12 -4.99 -5.18
N GLU A 111 18.69 -6.23 -5.34
CA GLU A 111 19.06 -7.10 -6.47
C GLU A 111 18.55 -6.54 -7.80
N ASN A 112 17.38 -5.90 -7.80
CA ASN A 112 16.76 -5.39 -9.03
C ASN A 112 17.04 -3.91 -9.33
N PHE A 113 17.40 -3.08 -8.34
CA PHE A 113 17.53 -1.63 -8.56
C PHE A 113 18.85 -1.02 -8.07
N ILE A 114 19.71 -1.75 -7.36
CA ILE A 114 20.99 -1.22 -6.86
C ILE A 114 22.17 -1.98 -7.46
N SER A 115 22.10 -3.30 -7.47
CA SER A 115 23.18 -4.18 -7.91
C SER A 115 22.71 -5.17 -8.98
N SER A 116 21.85 -4.71 -9.89
CA SER A 116 21.45 -5.50 -11.04
C SER A 116 22.60 -5.61 -12.05
N GLY A 117 22.57 -6.63 -12.89
CA GLY A 117 23.55 -6.82 -13.97
C GLY A 117 23.46 -5.77 -15.09
N ASP A 118 22.35 -5.02 -15.16
CA ASP A 118 22.18 -3.91 -16.10
C ASP A 118 22.43 -2.58 -15.39
N THR A 119 23.51 -1.89 -15.78
CA THR A 119 23.89 -0.61 -15.18
C THR A 119 22.87 0.50 -15.43
N PHE A 120 22.06 0.41 -16.48
CA PHE A 120 21.02 1.41 -16.75
C PHE A 120 19.75 1.18 -15.92
N GLN A 121 19.54 -0.04 -15.42
CA GLN A 121 18.47 -0.35 -14.48
C GLN A 121 18.83 0.08 -13.04
N ASN A 122 20.12 0.19 -12.73
CA ASN A 122 20.58 0.55 -11.39
C ASN A 122 20.34 2.03 -11.08
N VAL A 123 19.60 2.29 -10.01
CA VAL A 123 19.33 3.62 -9.48
C VAL A 123 20.43 4.00 -8.50
N SER A 124 21.46 4.68 -8.99
CA SER A 124 22.70 4.94 -8.24
C SER A 124 22.54 5.68 -6.91
N TYR A 125 21.47 6.47 -6.76
CA TYR A 125 21.16 7.23 -5.55
C TYR A 125 20.17 6.53 -4.62
N LEU A 126 19.65 5.35 -4.99
CA LEU A 126 18.71 4.60 -4.18
C LEU A 126 19.43 3.96 -2.99
N GLU A 127 18.84 4.11 -1.80
CA GLU A 127 19.26 3.42 -0.59
C GLU A 127 18.07 2.67 0.01
N VAL A 128 18.32 1.48 0.56
CA VAL A 128 17.30 0.66 1.20
C VAL A 128 17.69 0.37 2.64
N ALA A 129 16.81 0.75 3.58
CA ALA A 129 16.97 0.49 5.01
C ALA A 129 15.83 -0.38 5.56
N VAL A 130 16.20 -1.24 6.51
CA VAL A 130 15.26 -2.10 7.24
C VAL A 130 15.19 -1.59 8.67
N GLU A 131 14.00 -1.17 9.09
CA GLU A 131 13.74 -0.54 10.39
C GLU A 131 12.71 -1.32 11.23
N THR A 132 12.34 -2.52 10.77
CA THR A 132 11.43 -3.43 11.47
C THR A 132 11.91 -4.88 11.38
N VAL A 133 11.51 -5.68 12.36
CA VAL A 133 11.87 -7.10 12.45
C VAL A 133 10.60 -7.93 12.66
N LYS A 134 10.22 -8.71 11.65
CA LYS A 134 9.11 -9.66 11.69
C LYS A 134 9.58 -10.98 11.06
N THR A 135 9.79 -11.99 11.90
CA THR A 135 10.33 -13.28 11.45
C THR A 135 9.22 -14.18 10.93
N THR A 136 9.44 -14.76 9.75
CA THR A 136 8.51 -15.70 9.11
C THR A 136 9.27 -16.77 8.33
N SER A 137 8.53 -17.76 7.84
CA SER A 137 9.00 -18.75 6.86
C SER A 137 8.01 -18.81 5.71
N LEU A 138 8.49 -18.43 4.52
CA LEU A 138 7.73 -18.33 3.28
C LEU A 138 8.09 -19.51 2.39
N VAL A 139 7.08 -20.06 1.71
CA VAL A 139 7.25 -21.14 0.74
C VAL A 139 6.45 -20.77 -0.50
N TYR A 140 7.12 -20.79 -1.65
CA TYR A 140 6.57 -20.44 -2.94
C TYR A 140 6.75 -21.60 -3.92
N GLU A 141 5.93 -21.62 -4.97
CA GLU A 141 6.09 -22.56 -6.08
C GLU A 141 7.42 -22.32 -6.81
N THR A 142 7.92 -23.35 -7.49
CA THR A 142 9.12 -23.23 -8.35
C THR A 142 8.89 -22.23 -9.47
N ASP A 143 9.91 -21.43 -9.77
CA ASP A 143 9.90 -20.39 -10.81
C ASP A 143 8.80 -19.32 -10.62
N LYS A 144 8.34 -19.13 -9.38
CA LYS A 144 7.34 -18.13 -9.07
C LYS A 144 7.89 -16.73 -9.31
N MET A 145 7.11 -15.94 -10.03
CA MET A 145 7.27 -14.51 -10.18
C MET A 145 6.24 -13.78 -9.29
N ALA A 146 6.62 -12.63 -8.76
CA ALA A 146 5.73 -11.77 -7.98
C ALA A 146 6.09 -10.29 -8.17
N ASN A 147 5.08 -9.42 -8.13
CA ASN A 147 5.29 -7.98 -8.10
C ASN A 147 5.74 -7.53 -6.70
N ILE A 148 6.74 -6.65 -6.63
CA ILE A 148 7.29 -6.22 -5.34
C ILE A 148 6.27 -5.41 -4.53
N LEU A 149 5.45 -4.56 -5.16
CA LEU A 149 4.40 -3.82 -4.45
C LEU A 149 3.29 -4.74 -3.95
N ASP A 150 2.87 -5.73 -4.74
CA ASP A 150 1.89 -6.72 -4.30
C ASP A 150 2.38 -7.51 -3.07
N LEU A 151 3.67 -7.87 -3.05
CA LEU A 151 4.29 -8.52 -1.90
C LEU A 151 4.34 -7.61 -0.67
N VAL A 152 4.64 -6.32 -0.86
CA VAL A 152 4.62 -5.33 0.23
C VAL A 152 3.21 -5.17 0.78
N GLU A 153 2.20 -5.16 -0.07
CA GLU A 153 0.80 -5.13 0.32
C GLU A 153 0.42 -6.38 1.13
N GLU A 154 0.75 -7.58 0.62
CA GLU A 154 0.54 -8.85 1.33
C GLU A 154 1.22 -8.85 2.70
N PHE A 155 2.49 -8.45 2.75
CA PHE A 155 3.24 -8.42 4.02
C PHE A 155 2.80 -7.30 4.96
N SER A 156 2.23 -6.22 4.44
CA SER A 156 1.58 -5.21 5.27
C SER A 156 0.37 -5.77 5.99
N LYS A 157 -0.43 -6.60 5.31
CA LYS A 157 -1.61 -7.26 5.88
C LYS A 157 -1.22 -8.32 6.91
N GLU A 158 -0.25 -9.16 6.57
CA GLU A 158 0.09 -10.32 7.39
C GLU A 158 1.08 -10.04 8.52
N TYR A 159 2.05 -9.16 8.27
CA TYR A 159 3.19 -8.95 9.16
C TYR A 159 3.29 -7.52 9.68
N GLY A 160 2.43 -6.62 9.21
CA GLY A 160 2.43 -5.21 9.64
C GLY A 160 3.70 -4.46 9.25
N ILE A 161 4.23 -4.70 8.06
CA ILE A 161 5.34 -3.90 7.50
C ILE A 161 4.82 -2.91 6.45
N GLY A 162 5.55 -1.84 6.17
CA GLY A 162 5.20 -0.92 5.08
C GLY A 162 6.44 -0.22 4.51
N LEU A 163 6.25 0.49 3.40
CA LEU A 163 7.28 1.32 2.79
C LEU A 163 7.07 2.79 3.15
N ALA A 164 8.18 3.46 3.44
CA ALA A 164 8.27 4.91 3.47
C ALA A 164 9.50 5.34 2.67
N TYR A 165 9.50 6.54 2.11
CA TYR A 165 10.68 7.07 1.45
C TYR A 165 11.00 8.48 1.93
N GLU A 166 12.29 8.83 1.93
CA GLU A 166 12.78 10.17 2.24
C GLU A 166 13.91 10.57 1.29
N VAL A 167 14.08 11.87 1.08
CA VAL A 167 15.19 12.42 0.31
C VAL A 167 16.28 12.89 1.26
N VAL A 168 17.50 12.36 1.07
CA VAL A 168 18.67 12.72 1.87
C VAL A 168 19.40 13.88 1.20
N ILE A 169 19.50 15.00 1.90
CA ILE A 169 20.24 16.18 1.46
C ILE A 169 21.57 16.23 2.20
N LYS A 170 22.68 16.34 1.46
CA LYS A 170 24.03 16.48 2.01
C LYS A 170 24.71 17.70 1.40
N ASN A 171 25.23 18.60 2.24
CA ASN A 171 25.88 19.83 1.82
C ASN A 171 25.02 20.68 0.85
N GLY A 172 23.72 20.78 1.12
CA GLY A 172 22.77 21.54 0.30
C GLY A 172 22.44 20.91 -1.06
N LYS A 173 22.84 19.66 -1.31
CA LYS A 173 22.54 18.92 -2.55
C LYS A 173 21.74 17.66 -2.25
N PHE A 174 20.82 17.34 -3.15
CA PHE A 174 20.15 16.04 -3.17
C PHE A 174 21.21 14.95 -3.36
N HIS A 175 21.25 14.01 -2.42
CA HIS A 175 22.30 12.99 -2.36
C HIS A 175 21.75 11.60 -2.63
N LYS A 176 20.65 11.24 -1.96
CA LYS A 176 20.03 9.91 -2.06
C LYS A 176 18.51 9.99 -1.91
N VAL A 177 17.83 8.97 -2.40
CA VAL A 177 16.46 8.66 -1.99
C VAL A 177 16.51 7.35 -1.19
N LYS A 178 16.02 7.39 0.04
CA LYS A 178 16.08 6.25 0.96
C LYS A 178 14.69 5.64 1.11
N ILE A 179 14.51 4.42 0.62
CA ILE A 179 13.35 3.59 0.90
C ILE A 179 13.60 2.88 2.24
N ARG A 180 12.68 3.07 3.18
CA ARG A 180 12.70 2.49 4.52
C ARG A 180 11.56 1.50 4.63
N ILE A 181 11.89 0.28 5.02
CA ILE A 181 10.91 -0.76 5.35
C ILE A 181 10.67 -0.65 6.85
N VAL A 182 9.51 -0.10 7.19
CA VAL A 182 9.13 0.29 8.54
C VAL A 182 8.01 -0.61 9.05
N GLU A 183 7.76 -0.60 10.35
CA GLU A 183 6.51 -1.14 10.89
C GLU A 183 5.35 -0.27 10.37
N ALA A 184 4.31 -0.91 9.84
CA ALA A 184 3.06 -0.22 9.57
C ALA A 184 2.58 0.41 10.87
N ASN A 185 2.05 1.64 10.85
CA ASN A 185 1.53 2.25 12.06
C ASN A 185 0.38 1.38 12.58
N VAL A 186 0.64 0.54 13.58
CA VAL A 186 -0.35 -0.37 14.18
C VAL A 186 -1.00 0.34 15.37
N GLY A 187 -2.33 0.28 15.46
CA GLY A 187 -3.08 0.70 16.65
C GLY A 187 -3.76 2.07 16.56
N LEU A 188 -3.86 2.68 15.37
CA LEU A 188 -4.67 3.89 15.19
C LEU A 188 -6.16 3.55 15.33
N THR A 189 -6.81 4.04 16.39
CA THR A 189 -8.28 3.96 16.50
C THR A 189 -8.89 5.27 16.03
N ILE A 190 -9.73 5.21 14.99
CA ILE A 190 -10.47 6.36 14.48
C ILE A 190 -11.95 6.09 14.70
N LYS A 191 -12.63 7.00 15.42
CA LYS A 191 -14.08 6.94 15.56
C LYS A 191 -14.75 7.70 14.42
N SER A 192 -15.86 7.18 13.90
CA SER A 192 -16.58 7.77 12.78
C SER A 192 -17.18 9.14 13.08
N ASP A 193 -17.43 9.44 14.35
CA ASP A 193 -17.99 10.70 14.87
C ASP A 193 -16.92 11.72 15.27
N LEU A 194 -15.64 11.43 14.99
CA LEU A 194 -14.54 12.35 15.29
C LEU A 194 -14.74 13.66 14.51
N GLY A 195 -14.69 14.81 15.21
CA GLY A 195 -14.95 16.12 14.61
C GLY A 195 -14.00 16.55 13.47
N THR A 196 -12.94 15.79 13.21
CA THR A 196 -12.03 15.97 12.06
C THR A 196 -12.51 15.27 10.79
N ILE A 197 -13.57 14.46 10.88
CA ILE A 197 -14.13 13.67 9.79
C ILE A 197 -15.35 14.38 9.21
N SER A 198 -15.38 14.51 7.88
CA SER A 198 -16.57 14.92 7.12
C SER A 198 -16.80 14.01 5.92
N ASP A 199 -17.98 14.10 5.30
CA ASP A 199 -18.31 13.40 4.05
C ASP A 199 -18.09 11.88 4.12
N LEU A 200 -18.40 11.29 5.28
CA LEU A 200 -18.25 9.86 5.53
C LEU A 200 -19.22 9.05 4.68
N VAL A 201 -18.65 8.15 3.89
CA VAL A 201 -19.36 7.15 3.09
C VAL A 201 -18.81 5.77 3.43
N ILE A 202 -19.67 4.88 3.89
CA ILE A 202 -19.34 3.49 4.17
C ILE A 202 -20.04 2.62 3.14
N ASN A 203 -19.26 1.93 2.33
CA ASN A 203 -19.74 0.90 1.42
C ASN A 203 -19.19 -0.44 1.89
N ASP A 204 -19.98 -1.20 2.62
CA ASP A 204 -19.66 -2.58 2.97
C ASP A 204 -20.83 -3.50 2.62
N THR A 205 -20.55 -4.80 2.60
CA THR A 205 -21.62 -5.78 2.57
C THR A 205 -22.24 -5.82 3.97
N ASN A 206 -23.58 -5.91 4.06
CA ASN A 206 -24.27 -6.20 5.34
C ASN A 206 -24.00 -7.64 5.83
N GLU A 207 -22.99 -8.31 5.27
CA GLU A 207 -22.59 -9.65 5.62
C GLU A 207 -21.48 -9.60 6.66
N ILE A 208 -21.45 -10.62 7.52
CA ILE A 208 -20.31 -10.86 8.38
C ILE A 208 -19.14 -11.28 7.47
N SER A 209 -17.92 -10.78 7.71
CA SER A 209 -16.72 -11.23 7.00
C SER A 209 -16.38 -12.67 7.35
N LEU A 210 -15.70 -13.37 6.44
CA LEU A 210 -15.18 -14.70 6.72
C LEU A 210 -14.21 -14.63 7.90
N ASN A 211 -14.45 -15.43 8.94
CA ASN A 211 -13.62 -15.43 10.15
C ASN A 211 -13.22 -16.83 10.63
N LYS A 212 -13.58 -17.85 9.85
CA LYS A 212 -13.15 -19.24 10.05
C LYS A 212 -13.02 -19.95 8.71
N ILE A 213 -11.93 -20.70 8.52
CA ILE A 213 -11.79 -21.62 7.39
C ILE A 213 -11.43 -23.02 7.90
N VAL A 214 -12.03 -24.03 7.26
CA VAL A 214 -11.77 -25.45 7.53
C VAL A 214 -11.29 -26.10 6.25
N PHE A 215 -10.02 -26.50 6.23
CA PHE A 215 -9.45 -27.29 5.16
C PHE A 215 -9.74 -28.76 5.39
N VAL A 216 -10.39 -29.39 4.40
CA VAL A 216 -10.78 -30.79 4.40
C VAL A 216 -9.84 -31.54 3.47
N PRO A 217 -9.17 -32.62 3.92
CA PRO A 217 -8.28 -33.38 3.05
C PRO A 217 -9.09 -34.06 1.95
N LYS A 218 -8.56 -34.09 0.73
CA LYS A 218 -9.16 -34.92 -0.33
C LYS A 218 -9.01 -36.40 0.01
N ALA A 219 -9.92 -37.23 -0.52
CA ALA A 219 -9.92 -38.67 -0.28
C ALA A 219 -8.63 -39.35 -0.76
N GLU A 220 -7.95 -38.74 -1.72
CA GLU A 220 -6.71 -39.23 -2.34
C GLU A 220 -5.46 -38.99 -1.46
N ASN A 221 -5.57 -38.19 -0.39
CA ASN A 221 -4.44 -37.90 0.50
C ASN A 221 -3.96 -39.16 1.24
N SER A 222 -2.65 -39.38 1.19
CA SER A 222 -1.97 -40.50 1.80
C SER A 222 -1.34 -40.12 3.15
N ALA A 223 -0.80 -38.90 3.27
CA ALA A 223 -0.06 -38.44 4.45
C ALA A 223 -0.92 -37.55 5.36
N HIS A 224 -1.61 -36.56 4.80
CA HIS A 224 -2.33 -35.51 5.53
C HIS A 224 -3.84 -35.74 5.46
N ARG A 225 -4.35 -36.53 6.42
CA ARG A 225 -5.76 -36.99 6.47
C ARG A 225 -6.62 -36.30 7.53
N SER A 226 -6.07 -35.33 8.25
CA SER A 226 -6.80 -34.57 9.26
C SER A 226 -7.26 -33.22 8.69
N ARG A 227 -8.40 -32.73 9.20
CA ARG A 227 -8.85 -31.37 8.90
C ARG A 227 -7.93 -30.36 9.58
N ALA A 228 -7.60 -29.27 8.89
CA ALA A 228 -6.95 -28.12 9.49
C ALA A 228 -7.98 -26.98 9.63
N THR A 229 -8.01 -26.34 10.79
CA THR A 229 -8.95 -25.23 11.06
C THR A 229 -8.17 -24.00 11.47
N TYR A 230 -8.53 -22.87 10.86
CA TYR A 230 -7.93 -21.57 11.14
C TYR A 230 -9.04 -20.56 11.45
N PHE A 231 -8.72 -19.61 12.32
CA PHE A 231 -9.62 -18.58 12.82
C PHE A 231 -8.97 -17.22 12.67
N LEU A 232 -9.72 -16.24 12.15
CA LEU A 232 -9.34 -14.84 12.26
C LEU A 232 -9.66 -14.39 13.69
N THR A 233 -8.69 -13.75 14.34
CA THR A 233 -8.86 -13.16 15.67
C THR A 233 -9.29 -11.71 15.57
N THR A 234 -9.84 -11.19 16.67
CA THR A 234 -10.23 -9.77 16.78
C THR A 234 -9.05 -8.79 16.83
N ASP A 235 -7.83 -9.31 16.82
CA ASP A 235 -6.60 -8.50 16.80
C ASP A 235 -5.90 -8.59 15.43
N GLY A 236 -6.56 -9.19 14.41
CA GLY A 236 -6.04 -9.34 13.05
C GLY A 236 -5.23 -10.61 12.78
N ASP A 237 -4.84 -11.39 13.79
CA ASP A 237 -4.05 -12.62 13.60
C ASP A 237 -4.89 -13.81 13.11
N VAL A 238 -4.25 -14.76 12.41
CA VAL A 238 -4.86 -16.06 12.06
C VAL A 238 -4.23 -17.20 12.87
N LEU A 239 -5.05 -17.82 13.72
CA LEU A 239 -4.61 -18.86 14.66
C LEU A 239 -5.39 -20.16 14.48
N THR A 240 -4.78 -21.28 14.83
CA THR A 240 -5.44 -22.60 14.87
C THR A 240 -6.18 -22.85 16.19
N SER A 241 -5.86 -22.10 17.24
CA SER A 241 -6.46 -22.25 18.57
C SER A 241 -6.47 -20.93 19.35
N PRO A 242 -7.28 -19.93 18.93
CA PRO A 242 -7.41 -18.67 19.66
C PRO A 242 -8.19 -18.82 20.97
N SER A 243 -7.88 -17.98 21.95
CA SER A 243 -8.66 -17.85 23.18
C SER A 243 -10.07 -17.30 22.90
N GLN A 244 -11.04 -17.60 23.77
CA GLN A 244 -12.46 -17.24 23.57
C GLN A 244 -12.69 -15.74 23.40
N ASP A 245 -11.94 -14.92 24.12
CA ASP A 245 -11.96 -13.46 24.11
C ASP A 245 -11.46 -12.85 22.80
N LYS A 246 -10.60 -13.57 22.08
CA LYS A 246 -10.06 -13.16 20.77
C LYS A 246 -10.89 -13.64 19.58
N ARG A 247 -12.04 -14.29 19.83
CA ARG A 247 -12.89 -14.84 18.77
C ARG A 247 -14.06 -13.93 18.46
N PHE A 248 -14.38 -13.82 17.17
CA PHE A 248 -15.64 -13.24 16.74
C PHE A 248 -16.82 -14.05 17.28
N THR A 249 -17.78 -13.37 17.90
CA THR A 249 -18.98 -13.98 18.49
C THR A 249 -19.90 -14.57 17.42
N LYS A 250 -20.00 -13.93 16.25
CA LYS A 250 -20.72 -14.45 15.09
C LYS A 250 -19.73 -15.07 14.11
N VAL A 251 -19.87 -16.36 13.82
CA VAL A 251 -18.94 -17.11 12.98
C VAL A 251 -19.48 -17.25 11.55
N LYS A 252 -18.70 -16.82 10.55
CA LYS A 252 -18.89 -17.17 9.14
C LYS A 252 -17.77 -18.10 8.71
N VAL A 253 -18.12 -19.29 8.24
CA VAL A 253 -17.17 -20.36 7.94
C VAL A 253 -17.14 -20.71 6.45
N LYS A 254 -15.94 -20.95 5.92
CA LYS A 254 -15.68 -21.52 4.59
C LYS A 254 -15.06 -22.91 4.74
N TYR A 255 -15.45 -23.83 3.87
CA TYR A 255 -14.79 -25.11 3.71
C TYR A 255 -14.04 -25.12 2.38
N ALA A 256 -12.81 -25.64 2.38
CA ALA A 256 -12.00 -25.80 1.19
C ALA A 256 -11.33 -27.18 1.22
N PHE A 257 -11.12 -27.79 0.06
CA PHE A 257 -10.36 -29.03 -0.02
C PHE A 257 -8.86 -28.74 -0.15
N PHE A 258 -8.02 -29.68 0.28
CA PHE A 258 -6.57 -29.61 0.06
C PHE A 258 -5.95 -30.98 -0.27
N ASP A 259 -4.88 -30.97 -1.06
CA ASP A 259 -4.05 -32.12 -1.39
C ASP A 259 -2.81 -32.22 -0.49
N ASP A 260 -2.19 -33.40 -0.37
CA ASP A 260 -0.98 -33.62 0.47
C ASP A 260 0.13 -32.57 0.19
N ASN A 261 0.32 -32.20 -1.08
CA ASN A 261 1.34 -31.22 -1.50
C ASN A 261 1.05 -29.79 -1.05
N GLU A 262 -0.20 -29.49 -0.68
CA GLU A 262 -0.65 -28.16 -0.25
C GLU A 262 -0.64 -28.01 1.28
N TYR A 263 -0.37 -29.08 2.04
CA TYR A 263 -0.50 -29.07 3.49
C TYR A 263 0.40 -28.02 4.16
N SER A 264 1.62 -27.84 3.64
CA SER A 264 2.58 -26.85 4.17
C SER A 264 2.16 -25.40 3.92
N SER A 265 1.30 -25.12 2.93
CA SER A 265 0.85 -23.78 2.56
C SER A 265 -0.55 -23.42 3.10
N LEU A 266 -1.17 -24.31 3.90
CA LEU A 266 -2.53 -24.09 4.41
C LEU A 266 -2.66 -22.85 5.30
N LEU A 267 -1.63 -22.51 6.08
CA LEU A 267 -1.65 -21.31 6.92
C LEU A 267 -1.68 -20.04 6.05
N GLU A 268 -0.82 -19.93 5.05
CA GLU A 268 -0.78 -18.79 4.14
C GLU A 268 -2.08 -18.67 3.34
N LYS A 269 -2.63 -19.80 2.86
CA LYS A 269 -3.97 -19.81 2.23
C LYS A 269 -5.07 -19.35 3.19
N ALA A 270 -5.00 -19.73 4.46
CA ALA A 270 -5.97 -19.31 5.46
C ALA A 270 -5.88 -17.80 5.73
N LYS A 271 -4.65 -17.27 5.89
CA LYS A 271 -4.41 -15.84 6.11
C LYS A 271 -4.99 -15.01 4.99
N LYS A 272 -4.64 -15.34 3.75
CA LYS A 272 -5.15 -14.65 2.55
C LYS A 272 -6.68 -14.60 2.54
N GLU A 273 -7.35 -15.75 2.61
CA GLU A 273 -8.82 -15.82 2.55
C GLU A 273 -9.53 -15.10 3.70
N LEU A 274 -8.97 -15.17 4.91
CA LEU A 274 -9.58 -14.57 6.10
C LEU A 274 -9.35 -13.05 6.16
N ILE A 275 -8.12 -12.61 5.88
CA ILE A 275 -7.76 -11.19 5.92
C ILE A 275 -8.41 -10.46 4.74
N ASP A 276 -8.38 -11.01 3.52
CA ASP A 276 -9.01 -10.38 2.35
C ASP A 276 -10.51 -10.15 2.61
N SER A 277 -11.23 -11.15 3.13
CA SER A 277 -12.65 -11.00 3.45
C SER A 277 -12.93 -9.97 4.56
N SER A 278 -11.96 -9.73 5.46
CA SER A 278 -12.07 -8.68 6.48
C SER A 278 -11.90 -7.26 5.90
N LEU A 279 -11.28 -7.14 4.73
CA LEU A 279 -11.00 -5.89 4.03
C LEU A 279 -11.99 -5.60 2.87
N GLU A 280 -13.00 -6.45 2.66
CA GLU A 280 -14.09 -6.30 1.68
C GLU A 280 -15.10 -5.18 2.05
N HIS A 281 -14.57 -3.99 2.33
CA HIS A 281 -15.33 -2.74 2.45
C HIS A 281 -14.57 -1.59 1.79
N SER A 282 -15.27 -0.48 1.58
CA SER A 282 -14.68 0.79 1.17
C SER A 282 -15.28 1.89 2.03
N ILE A 283 -14.49 2.38 2.98
CA ILE A 283 -14.84 3.52 3.82
C ILE A 283 -14.10 4.73 3.28
N THR A 284 -14.83 5.80 2.98
CA THR A 284 -14.25 7.03 2.41
C THR A 284 -14.71 8.22 3.22
N PHE A 285 -13.80 9.12 3.55
CA PHE A 285 -14.13 10.35 4.27
C PHE A 285 -13.09 11.43 4.02
N ASN A 286 -13.45 12.67 4.29
CA ASN A 286 -12.50 13.78 4.36
C ASN A 286 -11.96 13.88 5.79
N PHE A 287 -10.65 14.01 5.94
CA PHE A 287 -9.97 14.18 7.21
C PHE A 287 -9.28 15.55 7.25
N SER A 288 -9.63 16.37 8.23
CA SER A 288 -9.02 17.69 8.44
C SER A 288 -7.82 17.59 9.39
N PHE A 289 -6.63 17.85 8.86
CA PHE A 289 -5.39 17.93 9.66
C PHE A 289 -5.35 19.20 10.52
N VAL A 290 -6.00 20.28 10.08
CA VAL A 290 -6.05 21.54 10.84
C VAL A 290 -6.95 21.43 12.07
N ALA A 291 -8.06 20.70 11.96
CA ALA A 291 -8.94 20.44 13.09
C ALA A 291 -8.41 19.33 14.02
N ASN A 292 -7.43 18.55 13.56
CA ASN A 292 -6.87 17.46 14.34
C ASN A 292 -6.05 17.98 15.52
N LYS A 293 -6.41 17.51 16.72
CA LYS A 293 -5.66 17.76 17.96
C LYS A 293 -5.06 16.49 18.55
N ILE A 294 -5.18 15.37 17.82
CA ILE A 294 -4.74 14.05 18.28
C ILE A 294 -3.40 13.74 17.62
N ALA A 295 -2.32 13.88 18.39
CA ALA A 295 -0.95 13.68 17.93
C ALA A 295 -0.71 12.30 17.31
N SER A 296 -1.37 11.25 17.82
CA SER A 296 -1.23 9.90 17.26
C SER A 296 -1.76 9.77 15.82
N ILE A 297 -2.70 10.63 15.40
CA ILE A 297 -3.32 10.59 14.07
C ILE A 297 -2.63 11.55 13.09
N GLU A 298 -1.68 12.37 13.54
CA GLU A 298 -0.88 13.25 12.67
C GLU A 298 -0.10 12.47 11.61
N ASN A 299 0.21 11.19 11.88
CA ASN A 299 0.92 10.30 10.99
C ASN A 299 0.00 9.35 10.19
N LEU A 300 -1.28 9.72 9.98
CA LEU A 300 -2.17 8.96 9.11
C LEU A 300 -1.64 8.99 7.67
N LYS A 301 -1.26 7.82 7.16
CA LYS A 301 -0.65 7.62 5.84
C LYS A 301 -1.16 6.33 5.21
N CYS A 302 -1.02 6.19 3.89
CA CYS A 302 -1.28 4.91 3.22
C CYS A 302 -0.43 3.78 3.82
N GLY A 303 -1.01 2.58 3.91
CA GLY A 303 -0.41 1.43 4.58
C GLY A 303 -0.60 1.39 6.10
N ALA A 304 -1.17 2.43 6.73
CA ALA A 304 -1.44 2.41 8.17
C ALA A 304 -2.61 1.46 8.51
N ILE A 305 -2.45 0.63 9.54
CA ILE A 305 -3.51 -0.24 10.05
C ILE A 305 -4.35 0.56 11.05
N VAL A 306 -5.64 0.64 10.78
CA VAL A 306 -6.60 1.47 11.49
C VAL A 306 -7.76 0.60 11.99
N ARG A 307 -8.10 0.77 13.27
CA ARG A 307 -9.37 0.32 13.82
C ARG A 307 -10.40 1.44 13.68
N PHE A 308 -11.27 1.34 12.68
CA PHE A 308 -12.32 2.30 12.41
C PHE A 308 -13.61 1.91 13.15
N VAL A 309 -14.02 2.71 14.13
CA VAL A 309 -15.15 2.41 15.02
C VAL A 309 -16.35 3.24 14.62
N THR A 310 -17.45 2.58 14.26
CA THR A 310 -18.77 3.20 14.06
C THR A 310 -19.71 2.81 15.19
N GLU A 311 -20.91 3.40 15.23
CA GLU A 311 -21.97 2.99 16.17
C GLU A 311 -22.39 1.53 16.00
N LYS A 312 -22.32 0.98 14.78
CA LYS A 312 -22.88 -0.33 14.43
C LYS A 312 -21.84 -1.44 14.32
N LYS A 313 -20.61 -1.09 13.92
CA LYS A 313 -19.55 -2.02 13.53
C LYS A 313 -18.17 -1.40 13.75
N THR A 314 -17.23 -2.24 14.14
CA THR A 314 -15.80 -1.89 14.15
C THR A 314 -15.14 -2.62 12.98
N TYR A 315 -14.34 -1.88 12.22
CA TYR A 315 -13.57 -2.38 11.09
C TYR A 315 -12.09 -2.37 11.48
N GLU A 316 -11.43 -3.51 11.36
CA GLU A 316 -9.97 -3.55 11.30
C GLU A 316 -9.60 -3.45 9.83
N THR A 317 -8.88 -2.40 9.48
CA THR A 317 -8.69 -2.05 8.07
C THR A 317 -7.38 -1.32 7.86
N ILE A 318 -7.05 -1.04 6.61
CA ILE A 318 -5.84 -0.38 6.20
C ILE A 318 -6.19 0.87 5.40
N VAL A 319 -5.39 1.93 5.54
CA VAL A 319 -5.49 3.12 4.69
C VAL A 319 -4.93 2.77 3.32
N THR A 320 -5.80 2.66 2.32
CA THR A 320 -5.42 2.25 0.96
C THR A 320 -5.21 3.42 0.02
N LYS A 321 -5.84 4.57 0.29
CA LYS A 321 -5.69 5.78 -0.52
C LYS A 321 -5.78 7.06 0.31
N MET A 322 -4.92 8.01 -0.02
CA MET A 322 -5.01 9.40 0.42
C MET A 322 -4.92 10.35 -0.79
N GLU A 323 -5.79 11.36 -0.80
CA GLU A 323 -5.91 12.31 -1.90
C GLU A 323 -5.99 13.74 -1.35
N PHE A 324 -5.09 14.61 -1.81
CA PHE A 324 -5.02 16.02 -1.45
C PHE A 324 -5.35 16.87 -2.69
N LYS A 325 -6.24 17.86 -2.56
CA LYS A 325 -6.60 18.76 -3.68
C LYS A 325 -6.46 20.21 -3.25
N GLY A 326 -5.61 20.95 -3.95
CA GLY A 326 -5.39 22.39 -3.74
C GLY A 326 -4.84 22.80 -2.37
N SER A 327 -4.92 21.94 -1.35
CA SER A 327 -4.40 22.16 0.00
C SER A 327 -4.02 20.84 0.67
N PHE A 328 -3.06 20.90 1.61
CA PHE A 328 -2.71 19.82 2.52
C PHE A 328 -3.57 19.78 3.79
N ASN A 329 -4.48 20.74 3.97
CA ASN A 329 -5.29 20.87 5.18
C ASN A 329 -6.34 19.76 5.33
N ILE A 330 -6.80 19.20 4.20
CA ILE A 330 -7.81 18.14 4.14
C ILE A 330 -7.32 17.08 3.18
N ALA A 331 -7.33 15.82 3.62
CA ALA A 331 -7.18 14.67 2.73
C ALA A 331 -8.50 13.93 2.61
N LYS A 332 -8.82 13.46 1.40
CA LYS A 332 -9.80 12.40 1.21
C LYS A 332 -9.12 11.06 1.48
N VAL A 333 -9.53 10.40 2.54
CA VAL A 333 -8.97 9.13 3.03
C VAL A 333 -9.88 7.99 2.60
N THR A 334 -9.25 6.86 2.27
CA THR A 334 -9.91 5.61 1.97
C THR A 334 -9.37 4.50 2.85
N LEU A 335 -10.28 3.70 3.40
CA LEU A 335 -9.97 2.46 4.07
C LEU A 335 -10.60 1.25 3.34
N GLY A 336 -9.89 0.13 3.34
CA GLY A 336 -10.33 -1.14 2.76
C GLY A 336 -10.13 -1.26 1.25
N GLU A 337 -10.47 -2.43 0.70
CA GLU A 337 -10.00 -2.90 -0.61
C GLU A 337 -11.13 -3.19 -1.61
N TYR A 338 -12.39 -3.03 -1.20
CA TYR A 338 -13.54 -3.38 -2.03
C TYR A 338 -13.65 -2.60 -3.36
N ARG A 339 -12.77 -1.61 -3.59
CA ARG A 339 -12.65 -0.82 -4.82
C ARG A 339 -12.08 -1.59 -6.01
N LEU A 340 -11.18 -2.54 -5.77
CA LEU A 340 -10.64 -3.43 -6.81
C LEU A 340 -11.78 -4.25 -7.43
N SER A 341 -12.65 -4.82 -6.57
CA SER A 341 -13.81 -5.60 -7.00
C SER A 341 -14.79 -4.81 -7.87
N LEU A 342 -14.99 -3.51 -7.59
CA LEU A 342 -15.88 -2.65 -8.37
C LEU A 342 -15.28 -2.30 -9.73
N THR A 343 -13.97 -2.01 -9.77
CA THR A 343 -13.24 -1.69 -11.00
C THR A 343 -13.15 -2.90 -11.92
N ASP A 344 -12.91 -4.10 -11.38
CA ASP A 344 -12.91 -5.33 -12.17
C ASP A 344 -14.32 -5.73 -12.63
N LYS A 345 -15.34 -5.48 -11.81
CA LYS A 345 -16.75 -5.56 -12.26
C LYS A 345 -17.04 -4.60 -13.41
N LEU A 346 -16.50 -3.38 -13.40
CA LEU A 346 -16.66 -2.40 -14.49
C LEU A 346 -15.90 -2.82 -15.76
N LYS A 347 -14.68 -3.34 -15.66
CA LYS A 347 -13.93 -3.90 -16.80
C LYS A 347 -14.68 -5.05 -17.49
N LEU A 348 -15.43 -5.86 -16.73
CA LEU A 348 -16.30 -6.92 -17.28
C LEU A 348 -17.50 -6.36 -18.07
N PHE A 349 -17.98 -5.16 -17.76
CA PHE A 349 -19.02 -4.47 -18.53
C PHE A 349 -18.47 -3.90 -19.85
N ASP A 350 -17.25 -3.36 -19.85
CA ASP A 350 -16.64 -2.80 -21.07
C ASP A 350 -16.25 -3.89 -22.08
N ARG A 351 -15.95 -5.12 -21.64
CA ARG A 351 -15.71 -6.27 -22.55
C ARG A 351 -16.97 -6.83 -23.23
N ARG A 352 -18.16 -6.31 -22.90
CA ARG A 352 -19.45 -6.71 -23.51
C ARG A 352 -20.00 -5.68 -24.51
N LYS A 353 -19.22 -4.65 -24.84
CA LYS A 353 -19.41 -3.79 -26.01
C LYS A 353 -18.32 -4.11 -27.03
#